data_AF-A0A2S5RHH1-F1
#
_entry.id   AF-A0A2S5RHH1-F1
#
_cell.length_a   1.000
_cell.length_b   1.000
_cell.length_c   1.000
_cell.angle_alpha   90.00
_cell.angle_beta   90.00
_cell.angle_gamma   90.00
#
_symmetry.space_group_name_H-M   'P 1'
#
loop_
_entity.id
_entity.type
_entity.pdbx_description
1 polymer ?
#
loop_
_entity_poly.entity_id
_entity_poly.type
_entity_poly.pdbx_seq_one_letter_code
_entity_poly.pdbx_strand_id
1 'polypeptide(L)'
;MNKKEFIEKLEEVEKDDLNINDKVFRDFIKFFVNSYNLTIDKETFSHWNYLVINTTKYNKRAFTTQSDLWALVYDDYFDKNENLDLFKNALHNTMFKEQIKYLNQNVKFKDDYATKKDNKTLSQIEIRHTKKLLEWTVNYIEELKKAKQSAIQSNQIDNLLTKDFSIEFFIEKHDYFLKVFNWHKMGFEIIIG
;
A
#
# COMPACT_ATOMS: atom_id res chain seq x y z
N MET A 1 -2.93 -18.52 -9.72
CA MET A 1 -2.71 -19.74 -8.94
C MET A 1 -3.92 -20.01 -8.06
N ASN A 2 -4.34 -21.26 -7.91
CA ASN A 2 -5.44 -21.62 -7.01
C ASN A 2 -4.93 -22.01 -5.61
N LYS A 3 -5.84 -22.18 -4.64
CA LYS A 3 -5.47 -22.54 -3.26
C LYS A 3 -4.67 -23.83 -3.17
N LYS A 4 -5.10 -24.88 -3.87
CA LYS A 4 -4.45 -26.19 -3.82
C LYS A 4 -3.00 -26.09 -4.28
N GLU A 5 -2.78 -25.46 -5.44
CA GLU A 5 -1.45 -25.18 -5.98
C GLU A 5 -0.59 -24.35 -5.02
N PHE A 6 -1.19 -23.36 -4.32
CA PHE A 6 -0.46 -22.56 -3.34
C PHE A 6 0.03 -23.39 -2.15
N ILE A 7 -0.85 -24.22 -1.58
CA ILE A 7 -0.50 -25.07 -0.43
C ILE A 7 0.55 -26.12 -0.82
N GLU A 8 0.40 -26.76 -1.97
CA GLU A 8 1.39 -27.72 -2.50
C GLU A 8 2.78 -27.08 -2.60
N LYS A 9 2.88 -25.84 -3.11
CA LYS A 9 4.16 -25.10 -3.16
C LYS A 9 4.72 -24.73 -1.79
N LEU A 10 3.88 -24.51 -0.78
CA LEU A 10 4.37 -24.27 0.59
C LEU A 10 4.94 -25.54 1.22
N GLU A 11 4.43 -26.72 0.85
CA GLU A 11 4.94 -28.02 1.31
C GLU A 11 6.32 -28.34 0.71
N GLU A 12 6.65 -27.78 -0.46
CA GLU A 12 7.97 -27.87 -1.11
C GLU A 12 9.05 -27.03 -0.41
N VAL A 13 8.67 -26.12 0.49
CA VAL A 13 9.63 -25.30 1.24
C VAL A 13 10.44 -26.23 2.15
N GLU A 14 11.72 -26.42 1.84
CA GLU A 14 12.64 -27.14 2.71
C GLU A 14 12.56 -26.56 4.13
N LYS A 15 12.72 -27.43 5.14
CA LYS A 15 12.85 -26.99 6.53
C LYS A 15 14.20 -26.29 6.72
N ASP A 16 14.36 -25.15 6.08
CA ASP A 16 15.52 -24.32 6.18
C ASP A 16 15.39 -23.48 7.46
N ASP A 17 16.45 -23.45 8.25
CA ASP A 17 16.56 -22.76 9.55
C ASP A 17 16.71 -21.23 9.39
N LEU A 18 16.18 -20.67 8.30
CA LEU A 18 16.05 -19.23 8.15
C LEU A 18 15.17 -18.71 9.28
N ASN A 19 15.79 -18.00 10.22
CA ASN A 19 15.11 -17.23 11.26
C ASN A 19 14.42 -16.03 10.58
N ILE A 20 13.20 -16.24 10.11
CA ILE A 20 12.43 -15.22 9.39
C ILE A 20 11.99 -14.13 10.33
N ASN A 21 12.28 -12.88 9.97
CA ASN A 21 11.73 -11.72 10.65
C ASN A 21 10.34 -11.38 10.08
N ASP A 22 9.31 -11.71 10.85
CA ASP A 22 7.88 -11.53 10.61
C ASP A 22 7.33 -10.19 11.16
N LYS A 23 8.18 -9.19 11.46
CA LYS A 23 7.71 -7.89 11.99
C LYS A 23 6.62 -7.25 11.13
N VAL A 24 6.76 -7.32 9.80
CA VAL A 24 5.75 -6.78 8.86
C VAL A 24 4.39 -7.45 9.07
N PHE A 25 4.37 -8.78 9.25
CA PHE A 25 3.16 -9.52 9.55
C PHE A 25 2.54 -9.08 10.88
N ARG A 26 3.32 -9.03 11.96
CA ARG A 26 2.81 -8.62 13.28
C ARG A 26 2.25 -7.21 13.28
N ASP A 27 2.96 -6.26 12.69
CA ASP A 27 2.54 -4.86 12.61
C ASP A 27 1.27 -4.73 11.76
N PHE A 28 1.18 -5.46 10.64
CA PHE A 28 0.00 -5.49 9.78
C PHE A 28 -1.22 -6.07 10.50
N ILE A 29 -1.11 -7.25 11.11
CA ILE A 29 -2.24 -7.90 11.79
C ILE A 29 -2.73 -7.04 12.95
N LYS A 30 -1.82 -6.46 13.73
CA LYS A 30 -2.19 -5.52 14.80
C LYS A 30 -2.96 -4.32 14.24
N PHE A 31 -2.53 -3.75 13.11
CA PHE A 31 -3.25 -2.66 12.46
C PHE A 31 -4.62 -3.10 11.94
N PHE A 32 -4.70 -4.25 11.26
CA PHE A 32 -5.90 -4.78 10.64
C PHE A 32 -6.98 -5.08 11.68
N VAL A 33 -6.62 -5.80 12.74
CA VAL A 33 -7.51 -6.13 13.86
C VAL A 33 -8.04 -4.88 14.54
N ASN A 34 -7.16 -3.93 14.87
CA ASN A 34 -7.56 -2.71 15.58
C ASN A 34 -8.39 -1.75 14.71
N SER A 35 -8.07 -1.62 13.42
CA SER A 35 -8.76 -0.67 12.53
C SER A 35 -10.20 -1.09 12.22
N TYR A 36 -10.49 -2.39 12.30
CA TYR A 36 -11.79 -2.95 11.93
C TYR A 36 -12.48 -3.69 13.07
N ASN A 37 -11.99 -3.55 14.31
CA ASN A 37 -12.52 -4.21 15.51
C ASN A 37 -12.71 -5.72 15.34
N LEU A 38 -11.80 -6.37 14.62
CA LEU A 38 -11.84 -7.81 14.42
C LEU A 38 -11.37 -8.52 15.68
N THR A 39 -11.76 -9.77 15.85
CA THR A 39 -11.19 -10.65 16.86
C THR A 39 -10.55 -11.83 16.14
N ILE A 40 -9.27 -12.07 16.42
CA ILE A 40 -8.56 -13.26 15.94
C ILE A 40 -8.07 -14.03 17.15
N ASP A 41 -8.32 -15.33 17.15
CA ASP A 41 -7.77 -16.21 18.18
C ASP A 41 -6.28 -16.51 17.92
N LYS A 42 -5.66 -17.14 18.91
CA LYS A 42 -4.23 -17.48 18.86
C LYS A 42 -3.92 -18.49 17.75
N GLU A 43 -4.85 -19.41 17.47
CA GLU A 43 -4.66 -20.47 16.47
C GLU A 43 -4.64 -19.88 15.07
N THR A 44 -5.64 -19.06 14.74
CA THR A 44 -5.73 -18.28 13.51
C THR A 44 -4.50 -17.41 13.31
N PHE A 45 -4.07 -16.67 14.35
CA PHE A 45 -2.87 -15.86 14.29
C PHE A 45 -1.62 -16.69 13.95
N SER A 46 -1.43 -17.83 14.64
CA SER A 46 -0.31 -18.73 14.39
C SER A 46 -0.36 -19.34 12.99
N HIS A 47 -1.55 -19.70 12.50
CA HIS A 47 -1.74 -20.24 11.16
C HIS A 47 -1.41 -19.20 10.08
N TRP A 48 -1.92 -17.97 10.22
CA TRP A 48 -1.60 -16.87 9.32
C TRP A 48 -0.10 -16.54 9.31
N ASN A 49 0.55 -16.54 10.47
CA ASN A 49 1.98 -16.34 10.55
C ASN A 49 2.74 -17.44 9.79
N TYR A 50 2.32 -18.70 9.95
CA TYR A 50 2.89 -19.84 9.23
C TYR A 50 2.80 -19.66 7.71
N LEU A 51 1.64 -19.28 7.18
CA LEU A 51 1.47 -19.08 5.73
C LEU A 51 2.39 -17.97 5.21
N VAL A 52 2.47 -16.85 5.92
CA VAL A 52 3.29 -15.70 5.53
C VAL A 52 4.78 -16.03 5.62
N ILE A 53 5.24 -16.67 6.71
CA ILE A 53 6.63 -17.08 6.88
C ILE A 53 7.07 -18.05 5.79
N ASN A 54 6.25 -19.07 5.47
CA ASN A 54 6.61 -20.02 4.43
C ASN A 54 6.57 -19.40 3.03
N THR A 55 5.68 -18.43 2.80
CA THR A 55 5.73 -17.61 1.59
C THR A 55 7.04 -16.82 1.51
N THR A 56 7.48 -16.21 2.61
CA THR A 56 8.78 -15.52 2.68
C THR A 56 9.95 -16.47 2.38
N LYS A 57 9.93 -17.69 2.96
CA LYS A 57 10.95 -18.72 2.72
C LYS A 57 10.97 -19.21 1.28
N TYR A 58 9.81 -19.46 0.67
CA TYR A 58 9.71 -19.85 -0.74
C TYR A 58 10.34 -18.79 -1.66
N ASN A 59 10.18 -17.51 -1.28
CA ASN A 59 10.82 -16.38 -1.95
C ASN A 59 12.30 -16.18 -1.59
N LYS A 60 12.90 -17.08 -0.80
CA LYS A 60 14.30 -17.05 -0.36
C LYS A 60 14.69 -15.74 0.34
N ARG A 61 13.78 -15.17 1.12
CA ARG A 61 14.00 -13.93 1.89
C ARG A 61 14.14 -14.24 3.37
N ALA A 62 14.94 -13.42 4.07
CA ALA A 62 15.05 -13.46 5.54
C ALA A 62 14.02 -12.56 6.26
N PHE A 63 13.31 -11.71 5.50
CA PHE A 63 12.37 -10.73 6.04
C PHE A 63 11.05 -10.80 5.28
N THR A 64 9.96 -10.85 6.03
CA THR A 64 8.61 -10.72 5.48
C THR A 64 8.41 -9.33 4.88
N THR A 65 7.75 -9.27 3.73
CA THR A 65 7.37 -8.02 3.06
C THR A 65 5.85 -7.93 2.92
N GLN A 66 5.34 -6.78 2.49
CA GLN A 66 3.89 -6.58 2.30
C GLN A 66 3.30 -7.54 1.25
N SER A 67 4.08 -7.99 0.26
CA SER A 67 3.60 -8.94 -0.76
C SER A 67 3.33 -10.33 -0.19
N ASP A 68 4.03 -10.74 0.87
CA ASP A 68 3.79 -12.04 1.51
C ASP A 68 2.43 -12.12 2.21
N LEU A 69 1.88 -10.98 2.63
CA LEU A 69 0.59 -10.93 3.32
C LEU A 69 -0.57 -11.41 2.45
N TRP A 70 -0.42 -11.37 1.13
CA TRP A 70 -1.39 -11.95 0.20
C TRP A 70 -1.55 -13.47 0.34
N ALA A 71 -0.63 -14.15 1.04
CA ALA A 71 -0.78 -15.55 1.44
C ALA A 71 -2.07 -15.81 2.22
N LEU A 72 -2.53 -14.82 3.01
CA LEU A 72 -3.76 -14.93 3.79
C LEU A 72 -4.99 -15.10 2.90
N VAL A 73 -4.95 -14.59 1.67
CA VAL A 73 -6.03 -14.76 0.69
C VAL A 73 -6.08 -16.21 0.16
N TYR A 74 -5.20 -17.12 0.55
CA TYR A 74 -5.34 -18.54 0.23
C TYR A 74 -5.82 -19.38 1.41
N ASP A 75 -6.02 -18.77 2.57
CA ASP A 75 -6.47 -19.45 3.78
C ASP A 75 -8.00 -19.63 3.83
N ASP A 76 -8.46 -20.71 4.47
CA ASP A 76 -9.90 -20.93 4.73
C ASP A 76 -10.38 -20.16 5.96
N TYR A 77 -9.53 -19.87 6.95
CA TYR A 77 -9.91 -19.02 8.08
C TYR A 77 -10.01 -17.54 7.68
N PHE A 78 -9.52 -17.18 6.49
CA PHE A 78 -9.74 -15.87 5.90
C PHE A 78 -11.02 -15.87 5.07
N ASP A 79 -12.14 -15.46 5.67
CA ASP A 79 -13.38 -15.24 4.92
C ASP A 79 -13.18 -14.07 3.95
N LYS A 80 -12.98 -14.40 2.67
CA LYS A 80 -12.77 -13.42 1.60
C LYS A 80 -13.98 -12.55 1.34
N ASN A 81 -15.19 -13.08 1.49
CA ASN A 81 -16.41 -12.34 1.16
C ASN A 81 -16.59 -11.18 2.14
N GLU A 82 -16.17 -11.37 3.39
CA GLU A 82 -16.28 -10.35 4.43
C GLU A 82 -15.00 -9.50 4.56
N ASN A 83 -13.82 -10.10 4.40
CA ASN A 83 -12.57 -9.46 4.84
C ASN A 83 -11.66 -8.96 3.70
N LEU A 84 -11.90 -9.32 2.44
CA LEU A 84 -10.95 -8.99 1.35
C LEU A 84 -10.80 -7.47 1.15
N ASP A 85 -11.89 -6.71 1.19
CA ASP A 85 -11.83 -5.26 1.04
C ASP A 85 -11.22 -4.58 2.25
N LEU A 86 -11.52 -5.06 3.46
CA LEU A 86 -10.89 -4.58 4.69
C LEU A 86 -9.38 -4.85 4.68
N PHE A 87 -8.98 -6.03 4.24
CA PHE A 87 -7.58 -6.41 4.07
C PHE A 87 -6.87 -5.54 3.04
N LYS A 88 -7.47 -5.33 1.86
CA LYS A 88 -6.95 -4.41 0.82
C LYS A 88 -6.81 -2.99 1.35
N ASN A 89 -7.76 -2.52 2.15
CA ASN A 89 -7.70 -1.20 2.76
C ASN A 89 -6.61 -1.12 3.86
N ALA A 90 -6.44 -2.17 4.66
CA ALA A 90 -5.31 -2.25 5.59
C ALA A 90 -3.97 -2.21 4.86
N LEU A 91 -3.82 -3.02 3.81
CA LEU A 91 -2.60 -3.04 2.99
C LEU A 91 -2.33 -1.67 2.37
N HIS A 92 -3.37 -0.99 1.90
CA HIS A 92 -3.25 0.35 1.35
C HIS A 92 -2.67 1.32 2.39
N ASN A 93 -3.23 1.31 3.60
CA ASN A 93 -2.83 2.20 4.69
C ASN A 93 -1.43 1.90 5.24
N THR A 94 -1.01 0.64 5.25
CA THR A 94 0.32 0.25 5.74
C THR A 94 1.40 0.42 4.68
N MET A 95 1.14 0.06 3.43
CA MET A 95 2.10 0.10 2.33
C MET A 95 2.32 1.51 1.79
N PHE A 96 1.26 2.34 1.73
CA PHE A 96 1.30 3.66 1.13
C PHE A 96 1.11 4.80 2.13
N LYS A 97 1.51 4.57 3.39
CA LYS A 97 1.32 5.50 4.50
C LYS A 97 1.84 6.91 4.20
N GLU A 98 2.98 7.01 3.53
CA GLU A 98 3.59 8.30 3.18
C GLU A 98 2.81 9.03 2.09
N GLN A 99 2.43 8.33 1.03
CA GLN A 99 1.60 8.86 -0.06
C GLN A 99 0.27 9.39 0.49
N ILE A 100 -0.39 8.62 1.36
CA ILE A 100 -1.64 9.01 2.02
C ILE A 100 -1.45 10.26 2.88
N LYS A 101 -0.36 10.33 3.65
CA LYS A 101 -0.03 11.51 4.46
C LYS A 101 0.13 12.76 3.57
N TYR A 102 0.86 12.66 2.46
CA TYR A 102 1.03 13.77 1.54
C TYR A 102 -0.28 14.20 0.88
N LEU A 103 -1.12 13.26 0.46
CA LEU A 103 -2.45 13.58 -0.07
C LEU A 103 -3.28 14.37 0.94
N ASN A 104 -3.37 13.89 2.18
CA ASN A 104 -4.15 14.54 3.23
C ASN A 104 -3.64 15.96 3.54
N GLN A 105 -2.32 16.15 3.54
CA GLN A 105 -1.71 17.47 3.72
C GLN A 105 -2.06 18.40 2.56
N ASN A 106 -1.95 17.92 1.31
CA ASN A 106 -2.25 18.73 0.12
C ASN A 106 -3.72 19.15 0.05
N VAL A 107 -4.67 18.25 0.39
CA VAL A 107 -6.11 18.58 0.44
C VAL A 107 -6.37 19.75 1.39
N LYS A 108 -5.83 19.67 2.62
CA LYS A 108 -6.02 20.70 3.63
C LYS A 108 -5.57 22.09 3.16
N PHE A 109 -4.42 22.17 2.48
CA PHE A 109 -3.94 23.44 1.94
C PHE A 109 -4.75 23.92 0.73
N LYS A 110 -5.07 23.00 -0.19
CA LYS A 110 -5.81 23.32 -1.42
C LYS A 110 -7.18 23.91 -1.09
N ASP A 111 -7.93 23.30 -0.18
CA ASP A 111 -9.30 23.72 0.13
C ASP A 111 -9.33 25.07 0.90
N ASP A 112 -8.40 25.27 1.85
CA ASP A 112 -8.24 26.55 2.56
C ASP A 112 -7.88 27.68 1.59
N TYR A 113 -6.89 27.45 0.72
CA TYR A 113 -6.39 28.49 -0.18
C TYR A 113 -7.34 28.78 -1.35
N ALA A 114 -8.08 27.78 -1.83
CA ALA A 114 -9.16 28.00 -2.80
C ALA A 114 -10.24 28.91 -2.20
N THR A 115 -10.68 28.63 -0.97
CA THR A 115 -11.66 29.47 -0.25
C THR A 115 -11.16 30.91 -0.08
N LYS A 116 -9.89 31.08 0.32
CA LYS A 116 -9.26 32.41 0.44
C LYS A 116 -9.13 33.12 -0.90
N LYS A 117 -8.87 32.40 -1.99
CA LYS A 117 -8.83 32.97 -3.34
C LYS A 117 -10.20 33.50 -3.74
N ASP A 118 -11.25 32.69 -3.58
CA ASP A 118 -12.62 33.06 -3.94
C ASP A 118 -13.09 34.29 -3.13
N ASN A 119 -12.68 34.36 -1.86
CA ASN A 119 -12.94 35.50 -0.98
C ASN A 119 -11.97 36.68 -1.18
N LYS A 120 -11.00 36.59 -2.10
CA LYS A 120 -9.97 37.61 -2.36
C LYS A 120 -9.11 37.98 -1.13
N THR A 121 -8.96 37.04 -0.19
CA THR A 121 -8.14 37.20 1.02
C THR A 121 -6.81 36.45 0.95
N LEU A 122 -6.48 35.82 -0.19
CA LEU A 122 -5.25 35.08 -0.37
C LEU A 122 -4.04 36.02 -0.42
N SER A 123 -3.07 35.79 0.47
CA SER A 123 -1.85 36.59 0.57
C SER A 123 -0.78 36.19 -0.45
N GLN A 124 0.18 37.10 -0.70
CA GLN A 124 1.34 36.80 -1.55
C GLN A 124 2.23 35.68 -1.00
N ILE A 125 2.28 35.52 0.33
CA ILE A 125 3.02 34.42 0.98
C ILE A 125 2.33 33.08 0.67
N GLU A 126 1.00 33.03 0.75
CA GLU A 126 0.23 31.84 0.42
C GLU A 126 0.36 31.48 -1.05
N ILE A 127 0.31 32.46 -1.97
CA ILE A 127 0.60 32.24 -3.40
C ILE A 127 2.00 31.63 -3.60
N ARG A 128 3.01 32.12 -2.89
CA ARG A 128 4.37 31.58 -2.96
C ARG A 128 4.44 30.14 -2.44
N HIS A 129 3.72 29.83 -1.36
CA HIS A 129 3.62 28.47 -0.84
C HIS A 129 2.91 27.54 -1.83
N THR A 130 1.82 27.99 -2.46
CA THR A 130 1.12 27.23 -3.51
C THR A 130 2.06 26.91 -4.67
N LYS A 131 2.88 27.86 -5.12
CA LYS A 131 3.88 27.63 -6.19
C LYS A 131 4.86 26.52 -5.82
N LYS A 132 5.37 26.53 -4.58
CA LYS A 132 6.26 25.47 -4.08
C LYS A 132 5.57 24.11 -4.00
N LEU A 133 4.33 24.08 -3.53
CA LEU A 133 3.53 22.85 -3.46
C LEU A 133 3.22 22.29 -4.86
N LEU A 134 2.94 23.17 -5.83
CA LEU A 134 2.77 22.80 -7.23
C LEU A 134 4.04 22.16 -7.80
N GLU A 135 5.19 22.82 -7.63
CA GLU A 135 6.49 22.31 -8.09
C GLU A 135 6.80 20.94 -7.48
N TRP A 136 6.64 20.81 -6.15
CA TRP A 136 6.81 19.53 -5.47
C TRP A 136 5.85 18.46 -5.99
N THR A 137 4.57 18.80 -6.19
CA THR A 137 3.55 17.86 -6.68
C THR A 137 3.88 17.38 -8.10
N VAL A 138 4.35 18.27 -8.98
CA VAL A 138 4.79 17.91 -10.33
C VAL A 138 5.95 16.93 -10.29
N ASN A 139 6.97 17.21 -9.49
CA ASN A 139 8.12 16.31 -9.33
C ASN A 139 7.70 14.94 -8.78
N TYR A 140 6.83 14.93 -7.77
CA TYR A 140 6.34 13.70 -7.16
C TYR A 140 5.50 12.83 -8.12
N ILE A 141 4.69 13.46 -9.00
CA ILE A 141 3.97 12.74 -10.06
C ILE A 141 4.95 12.00 -10.99
N GLU A 142 6.05 12.65 -11.39
CA GLU A 142 7.06 12.03 -12.25
C GLU A 142 7.82 10.90 -11.54
N GLU A 143 8.10 11.05 -10.25
CA GLU A 143 8.65 9.97 -9.41
C GLU A 143 7.71 8.76 -9.35
N LEU A 144 6.41 8.98 -9.12
CA LEU A 144 5.41 7.92 -9.10
C LEU A 144 5.28 7.19 -10.44
N LYS A 145 5.33 7.92 -11.57
CA LYS A 145 5.33 7.32 -12.92
C LYS A 145 6.55 6.41 -13.13
N LYS A 146 7.73 6.89 -12.76
CA LYS A 146 8.97 6.11 -12.84
C LYS A 146 8.91 4.87 -11.94
N ALA A 147 8.45 5.03 -10.70
CA ALA A 147 8.29 3.92 -9.76
C ALA A 147 7.33 2.84 -10.31
N LYS A 148 6.20 3.25 -10.89
CA LYS A 148 5.27 2.31 -11.56
C LYS A 148 5.95 1.55 -12.70
N GLN A 149 6.65 2.27 -13.58
CA GLN A 149 7.35 1.66 -14.71
C GLN A 149 8.43 0.67 -14.24
N SER A 150 9.21 1.04 -13.23
CA SER A 150 10.21 0.15 -12.62
C SER A 150 9.54 -1.08 -12.01
N ALA A 151 8.44 -0.96 -11.26
CA ALA A 151 7.75 -2.10 -10.68
C ALA A 151 7.27 -3.10 -11.74
N ILE A 152 6.76 -2.61 -12.87
CA ILE A 152 6.31 -3.44 -14.00
C ILE A 152 7.49 -4.14 -14.69
N GLN A 153 8.63 -3.45 -14.86
CA GLN A 153 9.75 -3.94 -15.68
C GLN A 153 10.78 -4.77 -14.90
N SER A 154 10.95 -4.53 -13.60
CA SER A 154 12.15 -4.98 -12.86
C SER A 154 11.94 -6.17 -11.93
N ASN A 155 10.76 -6.82 -11.92
CA ASN A 155 10.41 -7.82 -10.89
C ASN A 155 10.57 -7.30 -9.45
N GLN A 156 10.55 -5.98 -9.19
CA GLN A 156 10.70 -5.41 -7.85
C GLN A 156 9.66 -5.95 -6.84
N ILE A 157 8.50 -6.36 -7.33
CA ILE A 157 7.53 -7.15 -6.58
C ILE A 157 7.88 -8.63 -6.79
N ASP A 158 8.97 -9.05 -6.14
CA ASP A 158 9.50 -10.41 -6.26
C ASP A 158 8.80 -11.32 -5.24
N ASN A 159 7.57 -11.71 -5.56
CA ASN A 159 6.86 -12.74 -4.84
C ASN A 159 6.43 -13.83 -5.81
N LEU A 160 7.09 -14.99 -5.79
CA LEU A 160 6.85 -16.11 -6.67
C LEU A 160 5.48 -16.77 -6.47
N LEU A 161 4.88 -16.60 -5.28
CA LEU A 161 3.57 -17.18 -4.96
C LEU A 161 2.44 -16.18 -5.12
N THR A 162 2.60 -14.97 -4.61
CA THR A 162 1.52 -13.97 -4.58
C THR A 162 1.71 -12.83 -5.60
N LYS A 163 2.53 -13.07 -6.64
CA LYS A 163 2.93 -12.08 -7.65
C LYS A 163 1.75 -11.30 -8.19
N ASP A 164 0.75 -12.02 -8.69
CA ASP A 164 -0.35 -11.46 -9.45
C ASP A 164 -1.16 -10.49 -8.59
N PHE A 165 -1.55 -10.92 -7.37
CA PHE A 165 -2.23 -10.06 -6.41
C PHE A 165 -1.41 -8.83 -6.02
N SER A 166 -0.11 -9.03 -5.79
CA SER A 166 0.78 -7.96 -5.35
C SER A 166 0.97 -6.90 -6.44
N ILE A 167 1.17 -7.32 -7.69
CA ILE A 167 1.34 -6.44 -8.85
C ILE A 167 0.03 -5.72 -9.17
N GLU A 168 -1.08 -6.46 -9.25
CA GLU A 168 -2.39 -5.89 -9.55
C GLU A 168 -2.76 -4.81 -8.53
N PHE A 169 -2.65 -5.14 -7.23
CA PHE A 169 -2.93 -4.18 -6.16
C PHE A 169 -2.00 -2.98 -6.20
N PHE A 170 -0.70 -3.19 -6.42
CA PHE A 170 0.27 -2.10 -6.51
C PHE A 170 -0.06 -1.14 -7.65
N ILE A 171 -0.37 -1.68 -8.85
CA ILE A 171 -0.73 -0.90 -10.03
C ILE A 171 -2.02 -0.12 -9.77
N GLU A 172 -3.05 -0.79 -9.25
CA GLU A 172 -4.34 -0.17 -8.93
C GLU A 172 -4.16 1.02 -7.97
N LYS A 173 -3.41 0.84 -6.88
CA LYS A 173 -3.18 1.92 -5.91
C LYS A 173 -2.27 3.01 -6.46
N HIS A 174 -1.25 2.67 -7.25
CA HIS A 174 -0.42 3.69 -7.92
C HIS A 174 -1.23 4.56 -8.88
N ASP A 175 -2.11 3.96 -9.67
CA ASP A 175 -2.97 4.71 -10.59
C ASP A 175 -3.96 5.61 -9.86
N TYR A 176 -4.50 5.13 -8.73
CA TYR A 176 -5.26 5.98 -7.82
C TYR A 176 -4.44 7.19 -7.34
N PHE A 177 -3.22 6.98 -6.81
CA PHE A 177 -2.39 8.08 -6.34
C PHE A 177 -2.05 9.08 -7.45
N LEU A 178 -1.64 8.59 -8.63
CA LEU A 178 -1.35 9.43 -9.79
C LEU A 178 -2.56 10.29 -10.17
N LYS A 179 -3.76 9.70 -10.19
CA LYS A 179 -4.99 10.44 -10.48
C LYS A 179 -5.24 11.57 -9.46
N VAL A 180 -5.15 11.26 -8.16
CA VAL A 180 -5.41 12.26 -7.10
C VAL A 180 -4.34 13.35 -7.08
N PHE A 181 -3.06 13.02 -7.25
CA PHE A 181 -2.00 14.04 -7.33
C PHE A 181 -2.14 14.94 -8.55
N ASN A 182 -2.58 14.41 -9.70
CA ASN A 182 -2.90 15.25 -10.87
C ASN A 182 -4.08 16.21 -10.58
N TRP A 183 -5.10 15.77 -9.85
CA TRP A 183 -6.17 16.67 -9.39
C TRP A 183 -5.67 17.76 -8.43
N HIS A 184 -4.75 17.41 -7.52
CA HIS A 184 -4.14 18.40 -6.63
C HIS A 184 -3.31 19.42 -7.40
N LYS A 185 -2.51 18.96 -8.38
CA LYS A 185 -1.77 19.82 -9.30
C LYS A 185 -2.71 20.85 -9.96
N MET A 186 -3.79 20.39 -10.57
CA MET A 186 -4.78 21.28 -11.20
C MET A 186 -5.38 22.29 -10.21
N GLY A 187 -5.69 21.86 -8.99
CA GLY A 187 -6.19 22.74 -7.94
C GLY A 187 -5.19 23.86 -7.59
N PHE A 188 -3.90 23.53 -7.48
CA PHE A 188 -2.86 24.52 -7.22
C PHE A 188 -2.64 25.46 -8.41
N GLU A 189 -2.71 24.96 -9.65
CA GLU A 189 -2.66 25.79 -10.86
C GLU A 189 -3.81 26.80 -10.89
N ILE A 190 -5.03 26.37 -10.56
CA ILE A 190 -6.18 27.27 -10.41
C ILE A 190 -5.90 28.30 -9.33
N ILE A 191 -5.36 27.93 -8.16
CA ILE A 191 -5.12 28.91 -7.09
C ILE A 191 -4.11 30.00 -7.53
N ILE A 192 -3.10 29.64 -8.32
CA ILE A 192 -2.03 30.55 -8.75
C ILE A 192 -2.44 31.42 -9.95
N GLY A 193 -3.24 30.87 -10.88
CA GLY A 193 -3.70 31.57 -12.10
C GLY A 193 -4.74 32.63 -11.83
#